data_AF-A0A2D8ES41-F1
#
_entry.id   AF-A0A2D8ES41-F1
#
_cell.length_a   1.000
_cell.length_b   1.000
_cell.length_c   1.000
_cell.angle_alpha   90.00
_cell.angle_beta   90.00
_cell.angle_gamma   90.00
#
_symmetry.space_group_name_H-M   'P 1'
#
loop_
_entity.id
_entity.type
_entity.pdbx_description
1 polymer ?
#
loop_
_entity_poly.entity_id
_entity_poly.type
_entity_poly.pdbx_seq_one_letter_code
_entity_poly.pdbx_strand_id
1 'polypeptide(L)'
;MFSREYYIHNIPVFVFGKTEPAVDIPLFCHQIEQMLPRSVLRNVDVCYISDNPELDGRNAAYNDGAIYMKLDEPTNDDMIENFVHEVAHAVEATDPYSIYDSRLQAEFLGKRRKLYHLLKAEGYEQMPLIRYEMLEYNKMFDNFLANVVGYPKLQTITMGLFCSPYGATSIEEYFANGFEKYFTESPQYVKSISPVLYQKVVAALNAK
;
A
#
# COMPACT_ATOMS: atom_id res chain seq x y z
N MET A 1 20.11 -20.56 12.94
CA MET A 1 19.02 -19.69 12.46
C MET A 1 17.73 -20.43 12.74
N PHE A 2 16.89 -19.96 13.65
CA PHE A 2 15.59 -20.59 13.88
C PHE A 2 14.63 -20.06 12.83
N SER A 3 14.36 -20.85 11.79
CA SER A 3 13.24 -20.57 10.89
C SER A 3 11.99 -21.21 11.46
N ARG A 4 10.88 -20.47 11.45
CA ARG A 4 9.54 -21.02 11.70
C ARG A 4 8.73 -20.90 10.42
N GLU A 5 7.93 -21.91 10.16
CA GLU A 5 7.12 -22.00 8.96
C GLU A 5 5.64 -22.00 9.36
N TYR A 6 4.89 -21.09 8.75
CA TYR A 6 3.45 -20.95 8.87
C TYR A 6 2.85 -20.88 7.46
N TYR A 7 1.52 -20.80 7.38
CA TYR A 7 0.84 -20.75 6.10
C TYR A 7 -0.34 -19.78 6.14
N ILE A 8 -0.50 -19.04 5.04
CA ILE A 8 -1.74 -18.38 4.67
C ILE A 8 -2.31 -19.23 3.53
N HIS A 9 -3.33 -20.04 3.81
CA HIS A 9 -3.81 -21.10 2.94
C HIS A 9 -2.69 -22.06 2.52
N ASN A 10 -2.20 -21.95 1.29
CA ASN A 10 -1.11 -22.74 0.73
C ASN A 10 0.16 -21.91 0.48
N ILE A 11 0.18 -20.65 0.90
CA ILE A 11 1.31 -19.74 0.76
C ILE A 11 2.18 -19.89 2.02
N PRO A 12 3.43 -20.38 1.90
CA PRO A 12 4.34 -20.46 3.03
C PRO A 12 4.72 -19.07 3.54
N VAL A 13 4.75 -18.93 4.86
CA VAL A 13 5.24 -17.76 5.58
C VAL A 13 6.44 -18.18 6.41
N PHE A 14 7.63 -17.72 6.02
CA PHE A 14 8.88 -18.02 6.71
C PHE A 14 9.29 -16.86 7.61
N VAL A 15 9.47 -17.15 8.90
CA VAL A 15 9.90 -16.18 9.91
C VAL A 15 11.32 -16.49 10.34
N PHE A 16 12.23 -15.55 10.09
CA PHE A 16 13.67 -15.70 10.31
C PHE A 16 14.17 -14.91 11.51
N GLY A 17 13.56 -15.11 12.68
CA GLY A 17 13.96 -14.41 13.88
C GLY A 17 12.85 -14.38 14.92
N LYS A 18 12.97 -13.44 15.85
CA LYS A 18 11.95 -13.17 16.86
C LYS A 18 11.27 -11.86 16.48
N THR A 19 9.94 -11.90 16.38
CA THR A 19 9.09 -10.73 16.15
C THR A 19 8.95 -9.90 17.42
N GLU A 20 8.38 -8.71 17.29
CA GLU A 20 7.98 -7.90 18.43
C GLU A 20 7.00 -8.64 19.37
N PRO A 21 7.01 -8.35 20.69
CA PRO A 21 6.19 -9.09 21.67
C PRO A 21 4.68 -9.03 21.42
N ALA A 22 4.19 -8.00 20.73
CA ALA A 22 2.77 -7.83 20.39
C ALA A 22 2.37 -8.54 19.09
N VAL A 23 3.33 -9.17 18.40
CA VAL A 23 3.09 -9.91 17.16
C VAL A 23 2.84 -11.39 17.43
N ASP A 24 1.70 -11.88 16.95
CA ASP A 24 1.30 -13.29 16.91
C ASP A 24 1.14 -13.72 15.45
N ILE A 25 2.14 -14.46 14.94
CA ILE A 25 2.18 -14.92 13.55
C ILE A 25 1.01 -15.85 13.18
N PRO A 26 0.64 -16.87 13.98
CA PRO A 26 -0.59 -17.63 13.75
C PRO A 26 -1.84 -16.77 13.61
N LEU A 27 -2.02 -15.78 14.51
CA LEU A 27 -3.17 -14.88 14.45
C LEU A 27 -3.14 -14.01 13.19
N PHE A 28 -1.98 -13.47 12.82
CA PHE A 28 -1.77 -12.71 11.58
C PHE A 28 -2.19 -13.54 10.36
N CYS A 29 -1.68 -14.78 10.25
CA CYS A 29 -2.01 -15.66 9.14
C CYS A 29 -3.52 -15.91 9.06
N HIS A 30 -4.14 -16.24 10.20
CA HIS A 30 -5.58 -16.49 10.28
C HIS A 30 -6.41 -15.27 9.89
N GLN A 31 -6.03 -14.06 10.33
CA GLN A 31 -6.73 -12.82 9.97
C GLN A 31 -6.66 -12.55 8.47
N ILE A 32 -5.50 -12.75 7.83
CA ILE A 32 -5.37 -12.61 6.37
C ILE A 32 -6.29 -13.61 5.65
N GLU A 33 -6.34 -14.87 6.09
CA GLU A 33 -7.22 -15.89 5.50
C GLU A 33 -8.71 -15.56 5.61
N GLN A 34 -9.12 -14.85 6.66
CA GLN A 34 -10.51 -14.39 6.83
C GLN A 34 -10.80 -13.12 6.02
N MET A 35 -9.80 -12.26 5.86
CA MET A 35 -9.93 -10.93 5.26
C MET A 35 -9.85 -10.96 3.74
N LEU A 36 -8.88 -11.68 3.17
CA LEU A 36 -8.57 -11.66 1.75
C LEU A 36 -9.15 -12.87 1.01
N PRO A 37 -9.84 -12.68 -0.12
CA PRO A 37 -10.24 -13.80 -0.96
C PRO A 37 -9.01 -14.45 -1.62
N ARG A 38 -9.00 -15.78 -1.73
CA ARG A 38 -7.90 -16.54 -2.37
C ARG A 38 -7.52 -16.04 -3.77
N SER A 39 -8.46 -15.49 -4.51
CA SER A 39 -8.22 -14.99 -5.87
C SER A 39 -7.19 -13.87 -5.94
N VAL A 40 -7.13 -12.98 -4.93
CA VAL A 40 -6.15 -11.88 -4.93
C VAL A 40 -4.75 -12.32 -4.52
N LEU A 41 -4.64 -13.49 -3.90
CA LEU A 41 -3.37 -14.07 -3.47
C LEU A 41 -2.70 -14.92 -4.55
N ARG A 42 -3.29 -15.03 -5.76
CA ARG A 42 -2.86 -15.98 -6.80
C ARG A 42 -1.43 -15.79 -7.30
N ASN A 43 -0.85 -14.59 -7.16
CA ASN A 43 0.53 -14.31 -7.54
C ASN A 43 1.43 -14.07 -6.32
N VAL A 44 1.00 -14.51 -5.13
CA VAL A 44 1.84 -14.50 -3.95
C VAL A 44 2.24 -15.94 -3.68
N ASP A 45 3.49 -16.25 -3.97
CA ASP A 45 4.06 -17.59 -3.84
C ASP A 45 4.61 -17.83 -2.43
N VAL A 46 5.11 -16.78 -1.77
CA VAL A 46 5.77 -16.89 -0.47
C VAL A 46 5.80 -15.55 0.26
N CYS A 47 5.80 -15.61 1.59
CA CYS A 47 6.08 -14.46 2.45
C CYS A 47 7.33 -14.71 3.32
N TYR A 48 8.25 -13.75 3.33
CA TYR A 48 9.47 -13.76 4.12
C TYR A 48 9.47 -12.63 5.14
N ILE A 49 9.64 -12.97 6.41
CA ILE A 49 9.70 -12.01 7.51
C ILE A 49 11.09 -12.09 8.14
N SER A 50 11.89 -11.03 8.02
CA SER A 50 13.31 -11.04 8.43
C SER A 50 13.84 -9.67 8.89
N ASP A 51 15.04 -9.64 9.49
CA ASP A 51 15.66 -8.41 10.03
C ASP A 51 16.28 -7.51 8.93
N ASN A 52 16.70 -8.10 7.80
CA ASN A 52 17.34 -7.38 6.70
C ASN A 52 16.80 -7.78 5.33
N PRO A 53 15.50 -7.66 5.07
CA PRO A 53 15.00 -7.70 3.71
C PRO A 53 15.54 -6.47 2.95
N GLU A 54 16.00 -6.64 1.72
CA GLU A 54 16.39 -5.52 0.85
C GLU A 54 15.11 -4.76 0.43
N LEU A 55 14.69 -3.77 1.24
CA LEU A 55 13.41 -3.05 1.09
C LEU A 55 13.54 -1.57 0.72
N ASP A 56 14.74 -1.08 0.42
CA ASP A 56 14.99 0.33 0.08
C ASP A 56 14.41 1.36 1.07
N GLY A 57 14.34 0.98 2.36
CA GLY A 57 13.79 1.82 3.43
C GLY A 57 12.29 1.64 3.70
N ARG A 58 11.60 0.81 2.92
CA ARG A 58 10.21 0.40 3.16
C ARG A 58 10.11 -0.67 4.26
N ASN A 59 8.90 -0.91 4.74
CA ASN A 59 8.59 -1.93 5.75
C ASN A 59 8.22 -3.28 5.14
N ALA A 60 7.66 -3.25 3.94
CA ALA A 60 7.47 -4.42 3.11
C ALA A 60 7.72 -4.10 1.63
N ALA A 61 7.86 -5.15 0.82
CA ALA A 61 7.90 -5.08 -0.63
C ALA A 61 7.46 -6.41 -1.26
N TYR A 62 6.66 -6.33 -2.31
CA TYR A 62 6.39 -7.41 -3.24
C TYR A 62 7.43 -7.42 -4.36
N ASN A 63 8.04 -8.57 -4.62
CA ASN A 63 8.94 -8.77 -5.74
C ASN A 63 8.89 -10.22 -6.23
N ASP A 64 8.54 -10.40 -7.51
CA ASP A 64 8.55 -11.68 -8.23
C ASP A 64 7.91 -12.85 -7.45
N GLY A 65 6.65 -12.67 -7.04
CA GLY A 65 5.88 -13.68 -6.30
C GLY A 65 6.15 -13.70 -4.78
N ALA A 66 7.22 -13.05 -4.30
CA ALA A 66 7.55 -13.01 -2.89
C ALA A 66 7.13 -11.68 -2.24
N ILE A 67 6.53 -11.76 -1.05
CA ILE A 67 6.35 -10.62 -0.15
C ILE A 67 7.45 -10.67 0.90
N TYR A 68 8.19 -9.59 1.04
CA TYR A 68 9.20 -9.41 2.07
C TYR A 68 8.70 -8.41 3.10
N MET A 69 8.82 -8.71 4.39
CA MET A 69 8.42 -7.84 5.50
C MET A 69 9.52 -7.79 6.56
N LYS A 70 9.61 -6.68 7.29
CA LYS A 70 10.52 -6.59 8.44
C LYS A 70 10.02 -7.38 9.64
N LEU A 71 10.95 -7.80 10.49
CA LEU A 71 10.66 -8.46 11.77
C LEU A 71 10.20 -7.50 12.87
N ASP A 72 10.52 -6.22 12.76
CA ASP A 72 10.28 -5.18 13.75
C ASP A 72 8.93 -4.46 13.57
N GLU A 73 8.00 -5.07 12.84
CA GLU A 73 6.61 -4.60 12.78
C GLU A 73 6.01 -4.57 14.19
N PRO A 74 5.43 -3.45 14.64
CA PRO A 74 5.03 -3.30 16.04
C PRO A 74 3.89 -4.23 16.46
N THR A 75 2.92 -4.43 15.56
CA THR A 75 1.69 -5.19 15.85
C THR A 75 1.22 -6.03 14.67
N ASN A 76 0.28 -6.95 14.92
CA ASN A 76 -0.42 -7.66 13.85
C ASN A 76 -1.14 -6.70 12.88
N ASP A 77 -1.65 -5.57 13.33
CA ASP A 77 -2.36 -4.63 12.46
C ASP A 77 -1.39 -3.98 11.46
N ASP A 78 -0.19 -3.58 11.91
CA ASP A 78 0.87 -3.06 11.02
C ASP A 78 1.31 -4.12 9.99
N MET A 79 1.46 -5.37 10.44
CA MET A 79 1.76 -6.49 9.55
C MET A 79 0.66 -6.73 8.52
N ILE A 80 -0.61 -6.66 8.92
CA ILE A 80 -1.76 -6.82 8.03
C ILE A 80 -1.78 -5.70 7.00
N GLU A 81 -1.61 -4.44 7.43
CA GLU A 81 -1.56 -3.29 6.52
C GLU A 81 -0.48 -3.49 5.47
N ASN A 82 0.75 -3.79 5.88
CA ASN A 82 1.86 -4.00 4.96
C ASN A 82 1.65 -5.21 4.04
N PHE A 83 1.18 -6.35 4.57
CA PHE A 83 0.91 -7.53 3.74
C PHE A 83 -0.17 -7.26 2.69
N VAL A 84 -1.29 -6.64 3.08
CA VAL A 84 -2.41 -6.33 2.17
C VAL A 84 -1.97 -5.31 1.11
N HIS A 85 -1.11 -4.34 1.48
CA HIS A 85 -0.51 -3.39 0.56
C HIS A 85 0.33 -4.11 -0.52
N GLU A 86 1.20 -5.02 -0.11
CA GLU A 86 2.03 -5.79 -1.05
C GLU A 86 1.22 -6.77 -1.91
N VAL A 87 0.13 -7.34 -1.38
CA VAL A 87 -0.85 -8.09 -2.20
C VAL A 87 -1.46 -7.21 -3.27
N ALA A 88 -1.71 -5.93 -3.00
CA ALA A 88 -2.25 -5.02 -4.00
C ALA A 88 -1.28 -4.83 -5.17
N HIS A 89 0.02 -4.71 -4.92
CA HIS A 89 1.03 -4.69 -5.97
C HIS A 89 1.11 -6.03 -6.74
N ALA A 90 0.92 -7.16 -6.08
CA ALA A 90 0.82 -8.46 -6.74
C ALA A 90 -0.41 -8.58 -7.66
N VAL A 91 -1.53 -7.98 -7.27
CA VAL A 91 -2.76 -7.89 -8.08
C VAL A 91 -2.54 -6.98 -9.29
N GLU A 92 -1.97 -5.81 -9.05
CA GLU A 92 -1.63 -4.81 -10.06
C GLU A 92 -0.79 -5.40 -11.19
N ALA A 93 0.24 -6.17 -10.86
CA ALA A 93 1.17 -6.77 -11.82
C ALA A 93 0.48 -7.65 -12.88
N THR A 94 -0.74 -8.13 -12.63
CA THR A 94 -1.46 -8.99 -13.60
C THR A 94 -2.25 -8.27 -14.67
N ASP A 95 -2.81 -7.10 -14.37
CA ASP A 95 -3.61 -6.34 -15.33
C ASP A 95 -3.55 -4.83 -15.05
N PRO A 96 -2.36 -4.22 -15.22
CA PRO A 96 -2.16 -2.80 -14.95
C PRO A 96 -3.03 -1.93 -15.87
N TYR A 97 -3.31 -2.37 -17.10
CA TYR A 97 -4.10 -1.60 -18.06
C TYR A 97 -5.57 -1.47 -17.66
N SER A 98 -6.16 -2.52 -17.08
CA SER A 98 -7.52 -2.46 -16.55
C SER A 98 -7.61 -1.56 -15.32
N ILE A 99 -6.58 -1.57 -14.46
CA ILE A 99 -6.54 -0.75 -13.25
C ILE A 99 -6.33 0.73 -13.62
N TYR A 100 -5.26 1.04 -14.35
CA TYR A 100 -4.82 2.40 -14.69
C TYR A 100 -5.50 2.98 -15.92
N ASP A 101 -6.82 2.81 -16.01
CA ASP A 101 -7.59 3.46 -17.07
C ASP A 101 -7.59 5.00 -16.91
N SER A 102 -8.05 5.68 -17.96
CA SER A 102 -8.16 7.14 -17.98
C SER A 102 -8.98 7.73 -16.84
N ARG A 103 -9.92 6.96 -16.25
CA ARG A 103 -10.75 7.43 -15.14
C ARG A 103 -9.97 7.43 -13.84
N LEU A 104 -9.22 6.36 -13.54
CA LEU A 104 -8.39 6.29 -12.32
C LEU A 104 -7.28 7.34 -12.40
N GLN A 105 -6.62 7.47 -13.57
CA GLN A 105 -5.62 8.49 -13.80
C GLN A 105 -6.17 9.90 -13.60
N ALA A 106 -7.39 10.18 -14.09
CA ALA A 106 -8.03 11.48 -13.90
C ALA A 106 -8.40 11.78 -12.44
N GLU A 107 -8.92 10.80 -11.68
CA GLU A 107 -9.20 10.95 -10.25
C GLU A 107 -7.91 11.26 -9.47
N PHE A 108 -6.85 10.47 -9.70
CA PHE A 108 -5.57 10.64 -9.04
C PHE A 108 -4.90 11.98 -9.38
N LEU A 109 -4.84 12.34 -10.67
CA LEU A 109 -4.29 13.61 -11.13
C LEU A 109 -5.03 14.82 -10.52
N GLY A 110 -6.36 14.76 -10.46
CA GLY A 110 -7.17 15.80 -9.82
C GLY A 110 -6.82 15.97 -8.34
N LYS A 111 -6.62 14.87 -7.62
CA LYS A 111 -6.21 14.89 -6.21
C LYS A 111 -4.81 15.48 -6.03
N ARG A 112 -3.84 15.12 -6.88
CA ARG A 112 -2.47 15.68 -6.82
C ARG A 112 -2.41 17.16 -7.18
N ARG A 113 -3.21 17.63 -8.13
CA ARG A 113 -3.35 19.07 -8.40
C ARG A 113 -3.93 19.82 -7.20
N LYS A 114 -4.92 19.25 -6.52
CA LYS A 114 -5.45 19.83 -5.27
C LYS A 114 -4.39 19.84 -4.17
N LEU A 115 -3.62 18.76 -4.00
CA LEU A 115 -2.51 18.69 -3.06
C LEU A 115 -1.46 19.78 -3.33
N TYR A 116 -1.08 20.01 -4.60
CA TYR A 116 -0.18 21.10 -4.98
C TYR A 116 -0.64 22.46 -4.43
N HIS A 117 -1.92 22.80 -4.64
CA HIS A 117 -2.46 24.07 -4.18
C HIS A 117 -2.52 24.17 -2.65
N LEU A 118 -2.84 23.07 -1.96
CA LEU A 118 -2.86 23.05 -0.49
C LEU A 118 -1.46 23.20 0.09
N LEU A 119 -0.47 22.46 -0.42
CA LEU A 119 0.92 22.56 0.02
C LEU A 119 1.51 23.94 -0.25
N LYS A 120 1.22 24.52 -1.43
CA LYS A 120 1.63 25.87 -1.76
C LYS A 120 1.04 26.91 -0.79
N ALA A 121 -0.23 26.78 -0.41
CA ALA A 121 -0.85 27.67 0.56
C ALA A 121 -0.21 27.56 1.96
N GLU A 122 0.35 26.40 2.29
CA GLU A 122 1.09 26.14 3.53
C GLU A 122 2.59 26.52 3.43
N GLY A 123 3.02 27.12 2.31
CA GLY A 123 4.40 27.60 2.11
C GLY A 123 5.38 26.57 1.51
N TYR A 124 4.90 25.41 1.07
CA TYR A 124 5.73 24.39 0.40
C TYR A 124 5.76 24.62 -1.12
N GLU A 125 6.80 25.30 -1.61
CA GLU A 125 6.95 25.67 -3.02
C GLU A 125 8.12 24.95 -3.75
N GLN A 126 8.75 23.98 -3.10
CA GLN A 126 9.98 23.32 -3.59
C GLN A 126 9.76 22.47 -4.85
N MET A 127 8.52 22.04 -5.12
CA MET A 127 8.18 21.19 -6.27
C MET A 127 7.27 21.92 -7.27
N PRO A 128 7.60 21.93 -8.57
CA PRO A 128 6.76 22.55 -9.59
C PRO A 128 5.49 21.72 -9.86
N LEU A 129 4.43 22.35 -10.36
CA LEU A 129 3.15 21.67 -10.68
C LEU A 129 3.36 20.41 -11.54
N ILE A 130 4.22 20.47 -12.55
CA ILE A 130 4.50 19.31 -13.42
C ILE A 130 4.93 18.07 -12.63
N ARG A 131 5.62 18.24 -11.50
CA ARG A 131 6.02 17.11 -10.65
C ARG A 131 4.81 16.42 -10.03
N TYR A 132 3.77 17.18 -9.68
CA TYR A 132 2.48 16.68 -9.18
C TYR A 132 1.63 16.00 -10.28
N GLU A 133 1.92 16.28 -11.54
CA GLU A 133 1.18 15.73 -12.69
C GLU A 133 1.80 14.46 -13.26
N MET A 134 3.07 14.17 -12.95
CA MET A 134 3.74 12.90 -13.30
C MET A 134 3.25 11.79 -12.37
N LEU A 135 2.51 10.81 -12.90
CA LEU A 135 1.75 9.84 -12.09
C LEU A 135 2.63 8.72 -11.52
N GLU A 136 3.73 8.39 -12.19
CA GLU A 136 4.63 7.32 -11.80
C GLU A 136 5.45 7.67 -10.57
N TYR A 137 5.95 6.65 -9.87
CA TYR A 137 6.82 6.82 -8.73
C TYR A 137 8.06 7.66 -9.07
N ASN A 138 8.37 8.60 -8.19
CA ASN A 138 9.57 9.41 -8.30
C ASN A 138 10.22 9.61 -6.93
N LYS A 139 11.42 9.04 -6.76
CA LYS A 139 12.17 9.10 -5.49
C LYS A 139 12.37 10.52 -4.95
N MET A 140 12.59 11.53 -5.80
CA MET A 140 12.71 12.92 -5.33
C MET A 140 11.39 13.44 -4.77
N PHE A 141 10.27 13.17 -5.46
CA PHE A 141 8.95 13.60 -5.02
C PHE A 141 8.52 12.91 -3.73
N ASP A 142 8.75 11.60 -3.63
CA ASP A 142 8.49 10.83 -2.42
C ASP A 142 9.29 11.37 -1.23
N ASN A 143 10.61 11.60 -1.41
CA ASN A 143 11.44 12.21 -0.37
C ASN A 143 10.97 13.62 0.01
N PHE A 144 10.48 14.41 -0.93
CA PHE A 144 9.88 15.71 -0.64
C PHE A 144 8.64 15.55 0.25
N LEU A 145 7.72 14.67 -0.10
CA LEU A 145 6.53 14.39 0.70
C LEU A 145 6.91 13.86 2.10
N ALA A 146 7.72 12.81 2.18
CA ALA A 146 8.05 12.14 3.42
C ALA A 146 8.95 12.96 4.35
N ASN A 147 9.97 13.64 3.82
CA ASN A 147 11.02 14.26 4.65
C ASN A 147 10.96 15.79 4.69
N VAL A 148 10.45 16.46 3.65
CA VAL A 148 10.36 17.93 3.62
C VAL A 148 9.01 18.38 4.16
N VAL A 149 7.91 17.78 3.70
CA VAL A 149 6.58 18.06 4.26
C VAL A 149 6.38 17.32 5.58
N GLY A 150 6.68 16.03 5.60
CA GLY A 150 6.52 15.17 6.77
C GLY A 150 5.12 14.57 6.87
N TYR A 151 5.05 13.29 7.25
CA TYR A 151 3.79 12.56 7.41
C TYR A 151 2.77 13.24 8.35
N PRO A 152 3.16 13.81 9.52
CA PRO A 152 2.19 14.49 10.39
C PRO A 152 1.48 15.66 9.69
N LYS A 153 2.21 16.45 8.90
CA LYS A 153 1.64 17.58 8.15
C LYS A 153 0.85 17.08 6.94
N LEU A 154 1.37 16.10 6.21
CA LEU A 154 0.66 15.52 5.07
C LEU A 154 -0.67 14.90 5.49
N GLN A 155 -0.74 14.17 6.60
CA GLN A 155 -1.97 13.60 7.12
C GLN A 155 -3.05 14.67 7.35
N THR A 156 -2.66 15.80 7.91
CA THR A 156 -3.57 16.93 8.11
C THR A 156 -4.06 17.51 6.78
N ILE A 157 -3.16 17.73 5.81
CA ILE A 157 -3.47 18.34 4.51
C ILE A 157 -4.28 17.40 3.61
N THR A 158 -4.01 16.10 3.67
CA THR A 158 -4.58 15.08 2.79
C THR A 158 -5.84 14.43 3.34
N MET A 159 -6.28 14.82 4.54
CA MET A 159 -7.51 14.30 5.16
C MET A 159 -8.71 14.51 4.24
N GLY A 160 -9.39 13.41 3.87
CA GLY A 160 -10.50 13.43 2.91
C GLY A 160 -10.09 13.69 1.46
N LEU A 161 -8.79 13.82 1.16
CA LEU A 161 -8.24 13.89 -0.19
C LEU A 161 -7.69 12.55 -0.65
N PHE A 162 -6.98 11.83 0.23
CA PHE A 162 -6.46 10.49 0.00
C PHE A 162 -6.87 9.57 1.15
N CYS A 163 -6.87 8.24 0.92
CA CYS A 163 -7.18 7.26 1.97
C CYS A 163 -6.11 7.25 3.06
N SER A 164 -4.85 7.51 2.68
CA SER A 164 -3.72 7.85 3.55
C SER A 164 -2.80 8.84 2.83
N PRO A 165 -1.86 9.50 3.54
CA PRO A 165 -0.85 10.36 2.93
C PRO A 165 -0.02 9.68 1.85
N TYR A 166 0.31 8.39 2.04
CA TYR A 166 1.22 7.66 1.18
C TYR A 166 0.65 7.44 -0.22
N GLY A 167 -0.68 7.34 -0.32
CA GLY A 167 -1.38 7.27 -1.61
C GLY A 167 -1.21 8.51 -2.50
N ALA A 168 -0.54 9.58 -2.06
CA ALA A 168 -0.18 10.73 -2.90
C ALA A 168 1.12 10.53 -3.71
N THR A 169 1.94 9.54 -3.35
CA THR A 169 3.31 9.37 -3.88
C THR A 169 3.31 9.00 -5.37
N SER A 170 2.50 8.02 -5.76
CA SER A 170 2.34 7.59 -7.15
C SER A 170 0.99 6.90 -7.38
N ILE A 171 0.64 6.60 -8.63
CA ILE A 171 -0.63 5.94 -8.94
C ILE A 171 -0.67 4.49 -8.45
N GLU A 172 0.49 3.83 -8.40
CA GLU A 172 0.68 2.50 -7.86
C GLU A 172 0.42 2.49 -6.35
N GLU A 173 1.07 3.40 -5.61
CA GLU A 173 0.85 3.59 -4.17
C GLU A 173 -0.58 4.06 -3.87
N TYR A 174 -1.19 4.83 -4.78
CA TYR A 174 -2.61 5.22 -4.67
C TYR A 174 -3.54 4.02 -4.78
N PHE A 175 -3.29 3.11 -5.73
CA PHE A 175 -4.05 1.89 -5.87
C PHE A 175 -3.85 0.97 -4.66
N ALA A 176 -2.59 0.71 -4.29
CA ALA A 176 -2.24 -0.17 -3.18
C ALA A 176 -2.81 0.32 -1.85
N ASN A 177 -2.72 1.62 -1.56
CA ASN A 177 -3.30 2.19 -0.36
C ASN A 177 -4.85 2.15 -0.36
N GLY A 178 -5.49 2.33 -1.52
CA GLY A 178 -6.94 2.15 -1.64
C GLY A 178 -7.38 0.71 -1.40
N PHE A 179 -6.62 -0.25 -1.91
CA PHE A 179 -6.86 -1.68 -1.72
C PHE A 179 -6.67 -2.06 -0.24
N GLU A 180 -5.57 -1.64 0.38
CA GLU A 180 -5.30 -1.80 1.81
C GLU A 180 -6.45 -1.27 2.67
N LYS A 181 -6.80 0.02 2.52
CA LYS A 181 -7.88 0.64 3.31
C LYS A 181 -9.28 0.11 2.98
N TYR A 182 -9.46 -0.59 1.87
CA TYR A 182 -10.72 -1.31 1.61
C TYR A 182 -10.93 -2.44 2.62
N PHE A 183 -9.84 -3.13 3.00
CA PHE A 183 -9.87 -4.27 3.91
C PHE A 183 -9.62 -3.89 5.37
N THR A 184 -8.77 -2.90 5.64
CA THR A 184 -8.38 -2.53 7.01
C THR A 184 -9.27 -1.47 7.64
N GLU A 185 -9.95 -0.65 6.84
CA GLU A 185 -10.91 0.36 7.31
C GLU A 185 -12.34 -0.02 6.93
N SER A 186 -12.72 0.25 5.68
CA SER A 186 -13.97 -0.24 5.10
C SER A 186 -14.07 0.07 3.60
N PRO A 187 -14.86 -0.72 2.85
CA PRO A 187 -15.21 -0.41 1.46
C PRO A 187 -15.86 0.99 1.31
N GLN A 188 -16.67 1.39 2.29
CA GLN A 188 -17.37 2.66 2.28
C GLN A 188 -16.44 3.86 2.51
N TYR A 189 -15.39 3.68 3.33
CA TYR A 189 -14.34 4.69 3.53
C TYR A 189 -13.68 5.03 2.20
N VAL A 190 -13.16 4.01 1.48
CA VAL A 190 -12.52 4.20 0.17
C VAL A 190 -13.48 4.82 -0.84
N LYS A 191 -14.73 4.32 -0.90
CA LYS A 191 -15.76 4.85 -1.81
C LYS A 191 -16.06 6.33 -1.58
N SER A 192 -16.06 6.78 -0.33
CA SER A 192 -16.36 8.17 0.03
C SER A 192 -15.25 9.14 -0.37
N ILE A 193 -14.00 8.70 -0.30
CA ILE A 193 -12.81 9.52 -0.59
C ILE A 193 -12.43 9.43 -2.07
N SER A 194 -12.44 8.22 -2.63
CA SER A 194 -11.89 7.87 -3.94
C SER A 194 -12.83 6.90 -4.68
N PRO A 195 -13.96 7.38 -5.23
CA PRO A 195 -14.98 6.52 -5.82
C PRO A 195 -14.53 5.75 -7.06
N VAL A 196 -13.62 6.28 -7.88
CA VAL A 196 -13.08 5.54 -9.04
C VAL A 196 -12.12 4.45 -8.57
N LEU A 197 -11.20 4.77 -7.66
CA LEU A 197 -10.32 3.79 -7.01
C LEU A 197 -11.12 2.65 -6.38
N TYR A 198 -12.19 2.95 -5.65
CA TYR A 198 -13.09 1.93 -5.10
C TYR A 198 -13.62 0.98 -6.19
N GLN A 199 -14.05 1.51 -7.34
CA GLN A 199 -14.51 0.66 -8.45
C GLN A 199 -13.39 -0.22 -9.00
N LYS A 200 -12.14 0.26 -9.01
CA LYS A 200 -10.98 -0.51 -9.43
C LYS A 200 -10.65 -1.65 -8.48
N VAL A 201 -10.70 -1.40 -7.17
CA VAL A 201 -10.55 -2.46 -6.16
C VAL A 201 -11.65 -3.51 -6.34
N VAL A 202 -12.92 -3.10 -6.42
CA VAL A 202 -14.04 -4.03 -6.63
C VAL A 202 -13.89 -4.84 -7.93
N ALA A 203 -13.44 -4.22 -9.01
CA ALA A 203 -13.18 -4.93 -10.27
C ALA A 203 -12.08 -5.98 -10.11
N ALA A 204 -10.98 -5.64 -9.42
CA ALA A 204 -9.88 -6.56 -9.16
C ALA A 204 -10.32 -7.77 -8.31
N LEU A 205 -11.18 -7.55 -7.30
CA LEU A 205 -11.73 -8.65 -6.47
C LEU A 205 -12.62 -9.62 -7.26
N ASN A 206 -13.24 -9.16 -8.35
CA ASN A 206 -14.13 -9.94 -9.20
C ASN A 206 -13.46 -10.49 -10.47
N ALA A 207 -12.18 -10.18 -10.69
CA ALA A 207 -11.41 -10.72 -11.80
C ALA A 207 -11.26 -12.24 -11.62
N LYS A 208 -11.59 -13.00 -12.67
CA LYS A 208 -11.47 -14.46 -12.69
C LYS A 208 -10.08 -14.89 -13.16
#